data_AF-A0A095A2E0-F1
#
_entry.id   AF-A0A095A2E0-F1
#
_cell.length_a   1.000
_cell.length_b   1.000
_cell.length_c   1.000
_cell.angle_alpha   90.00
_cell.angle_beta   90.00
_cell.angle_gamma   90.00
#
_symmetry.space_group_name_H-M   'P 1'
#
loop_
_entity.id
_entity.type
_entity.pdbx_description
1 polymer ?
#
loop_
_entity_poly.entity_id
_entity_poly.type
_entity_poly.pdbx_seq_one_letter_code
_entity_poly.pdbx_strand_id
1 'polypeptide(L)'
;MTVIFEGLENKYGIELERSWIVLKNKKCMGKPQEQCIRTSSRPAIIEMNDSQPPKLKVIELPDPPFKGDTPKYEILKVKDDVSGEVRCLIARIIMPKLNQSNCLIPHDFSMIPRLISVYPSNYH
;
A
#
# COMPACT_ATOMS: atom_id res chain seq x y z
N MET A 1 20.16 5.52 22.15
CA MET A 1 18.71 5.70 22.36
C MET A 1 18.25 7.14 22.12
N THR A 2 19.08 8.16 22.36
CA THR A 2 18.73 9.59 22.25
C THR A 2 18.01 9.99 20.95
N VAL A 3 18.48 9.53 19.80
CA VAL A 3 17.86 9.83 18.48
C VAL A 3 16.41 9.34 18.37
N ILE A 4 16.08 8.22 19.04
CA ILE A 4 14.72 7.67 19.04
C ILE A 4 13.79 8.56 19.87
N PHE A 5 14.25 9.03 21.03
CA PHE A 5 13.47 9.91 21.90
C PHE A 5 13.17 11.23 21.18
N GLU A 6 14.21 11.91 20.69
CA GLU A 6 14.06 13.18 19.95
C GLU A 6 13.13 13.03 18.74
N GLY A 7 13.28 11.95 17.97
CA GLY A 7 12.42 11.68 16.82
C GLY A 7 10.96 11.45 17.20
N LEU A 8 10.69 10.74 18.30
CA LEU A 8 9.32 10.50 18.78
C LEU A 8 8.71 11.76 19.36
N GLU A 9 9.45 12.51 20.17
CA GLU A 9 9.02 13.78 20.75
C GLU A 9 8.60 14.77 19.65
N ASN A 10 9.46 14.96 18.64
CA ASN A 10 9.16 15.84 17.52
C ASN A 10 8.00 15.32 16.66
N LYS A 11 7.97 14.02 16.35
CA LYS A 11 6.95 13.43 15.47
C LYS A 11 5.54 13.46 16.09
N TYR A 12 5.45 13.31 17.40
CA TYR A 12 4.16 13.20 18.10
C TYR A 12 3.85 14.38 19.02
N GLY A 13 4.75 15.36 19.16
CA GLY A 13 4.56 16.53 20.01
C GLY A 13 4.49 16.19 21.50
N ILE A 14 5.20 15.16 21.94
CA ILE A 14 5.24 14.69 23.33
C ILE A 14 6.59 15.00 23.96
N GLU A 15 6.66 15.02 25.29
CA GLU A 15 7.94 15.05 26.02
C GLU A 15 8.12 13.70 26.73
N LEU A 16 9.30 13.10 26.57
CA LEU A 16 9.65 11.80 27.12
C LEU A 16 10.71 11.96 28.22
N GLU A 17 10.53 11.25 29.33
CA GLU A 17 11.50 11.23 30.41
C GLU A 17 12.80 10.51 29.97
N ARG A 18 13.94 11.07 30.35
CA ARG A 18 15.27 10.59 29.91
C ARG A 18 15.81 9.42 30.74
N SER A 19 15.13 9.05 31.83
CA SER A 19 15.45 7.96 32.76
C SER A 19 14.90 6.60 32.28
N TRP A 20 15.33 6.14 31.09
CA TRP A 20 14.84 4.86 30.55
C TRP A 20 15.62 3.65 31.07
N ILE A 21 14.94 2.51 31.11
CA ILE A 21 15.54 1.20 31.43
C ILE A 21 15.32 0.20 30.30
N VAL A 22 16.27 -0.72 30.10
CA VAL A 22 16.13 -1.84 29.17
C VAL A 22 15.60 -3.07 29.90
N LEU A 23 14.48 -3.60 29.42
CA LEU A 23 13.87 -4.80 29.95
C LEU A 23 14.65 -6.04 29.46
N LYS A 24 15.51 -6.60 30.31
CA LYS A 24 16.40 -7.74 29.95
C LYS A 24 15.65 -9.01 29.53
N ASN A 25 14.48 -9.26 30.13
CA ASN A 25 13.71 -10.48 29.92
C ASN A 25 12.54 -10.30 28.93
N LYS A 26 12.43 -9.12 28.29
CA LYS A 26 11.29 -8.81 27.42
C LYS A 26 11.76 -8.08 26.15
N LYS A 27 11.63 -8.76 25.02
CA LYS A 27 12.09 -8.24 23.72
C LYS A 27 11.19 -7.14 23.13
N CYS A 28 9.88 -7.20 23.37
CA CYS A 28 8.93 -6.19 22.90
C CYS A 28 7.72 -6.05 23.84
N MET A 29 7.04 -4.90 23.76
CA MET A 29 5.77 -4.65 24.41
C MET A 29 4.67 -4.70 23.35
N GLY A 30 3.67 -5.56 23.54
CA GLY A 30 2.60 -5.76 22.56
C GLY A 30 3.01 -6.65 21.37
N LYS A 31 2.16 -6.69 20.34
CA LYS A 31 2.46 -7.38 19.08
C LYS A 31 3.13 -6.38 18.13
N PRO A 32 4.38 -6.63 17.67
CA PRO A 32 5.02 -5.77 16.69
C PRO A 32 4.18 -5.73 15.41
N GLN A 33 3.93 -4.54 14.88
CA GLN A 33 3.27 -4.38 13.59
C GLN A 33 4.21 -4.89 12.50
N GLU A 34 3.67 -5.62 11.52
CA GLU A 34 4.42 -5.99 10.33
C GLU A 34 4.79 -4.72 9.55
N GLN A 35 6.09 -4.44 9.50
CA GLN A 35 6.64 -3.38 8.67
C GLN A 35 7.23 -4.02 7.42
N CYS A 36 6.88 -3.49 6.25
CA CYS A 36 7.50 -3.91 4.99
C CYS A 36 8.93 -3.38 4.91
N ILE A 37 9.84 -4.01 5.64
CA ILE A 37 11.27 -3.74 5.57
C ILE A 37 11.78 -4.40 4.30
N ARG A 38 12.35 -3.60 3.41
CA ARG A 38 12.95 -4.10 2.18
C ARG A 38 14.16 -4.96 2.54
N THR A 39 14.11 -6.25 2.21
CA THR A 39 15.19 -7.22 2.48
C THR A 39 16.29 -7.20 1.42
N SER A 40 16.01 -6.62 0.25
CA SER A 40 16.96 -6.48 -0.86
C SER A 40 17.49 -5.05 -0.96
N SER A 41 18.77 -4.90 -1.30
CA SER A 41 19.41 -3.60 -1.49
C SER A 41 18.72 -2.80 -2.60
N ARG A 42 18.87 -1.47 -2.56
CA ARG A 42 18.45 -0.62 -3.68
C ARG A 42 19.27 -1.03 -4.91
N PRO A 43 18.66 -1.20 -6.10
CA PRO A 43 19.44 -1.34 -7.32
C PRO A 43 20.34 -0.11 -7.47
N ALA A 44 21.60 -0.35 -7.83
CA ALA A 44 22.57 0.72 -8.02
C ALA A 44 22.08 1.67 -9.11
N ILE A 45 22.12 2.97 -8.85
CA ILE A 45 21.88 3.99 -9.87
C ILE A 45 23.11 3.96 -10.78
N ILE A 46 22.93 3.56 -12.04
CA ILE A 46 23.99 3.50 -13.05
C ILE A 46 23.83 4.71 -13.96
N GLU A 47 24.89 5.49 -14.14
CA GLU A 47 24.89 6.58 -15.11
C GLU A 47 24.86 6.02 -16.54
N MET A 48 23.97 6.57 -17.36
CA MET A 48 23.74 6.10 -18.72
C MET A 48 24.80 6.74 -19.63
N ASN A 49 25.85 6.00 -20.00
CA ASN A 49 26.80 6.47 -21.01
C ASN A 49 26.17 6.35 -22.41
N ASP A 50 26.12 7.47 -23.15
CA ASP A 50 25.44 7.65 -24.44
C ASP A 50 26.08 6.93 -25.66
N SER A 51 26.94 5.94 -25.47
CA SER A 51 27.66 5.30 -26.58
C SER A 51 27.51 3.79 -26.59
N GLN A 52 26.31 3.36 -26.96
CA GLN A 52 25.87 2.09 -27.58
C GLN A 52 24.55 1.67 -26.93
N PRO A 53 23.52 1.29 -27.70
CA PRO A 53 22.38 0.60 -27.10
C PRO A 53 22.93 -0.64 -26.41
N PRO A 54 22.81 -0.75 -25.08
CA PRO A 54 23.10 -2.01 -24.43
C PRO A 54 22.23 -3.02 -25.16
N LYS A 55 22.79 -4.14 -25.64
CA LYS A 55 21.94 -5.30 -25.91
C LYS A 55 21.07 -5.42 -24.68
N LEU A 56 19.78 -5.17 -24.84
CA LEU A 56 18.81 -5.37 -23.78
C LEU A 56 18.99 -6.84 -23.43
N LYS A 57 19.81 -7.11 -22.41
CA LYS A 57 19.56 -8.21 -21.53
C LYS A 57 18.21 -7.79 -20.98
N VAL A 58 17.16 -8.26 -21.65
CA VAL A 58 15.90 -8.52 -21.01
C VAL A 58 16.36 -9.32 -19.79
N ILE A 59 16.54 -8.61 -18.69
CA ILE A 59 16.51 -9.25 -17.40
C ILE A 59 15.08 -9.73 -17.43
N GLU A 60 14.90 -10.98 -17.84
CA GLU A 60 13.77 -11.77 -17.40
C GLU A 60 13.89 -11.68 -15.89
N LEU A 61 13.26 -10.64 -15.33
CA LEU A 61 12.81 -10.72 -13.96
C LEU A 61 12.11 -12.07 -13.94
N PRO A 62 12.54 -13.01 -13.09
CA PRO A 62 11.71 -14.17 -12.84
C PRO A 62 10.31 -13.60 -12.64
N ASP A 63 9.33 -14.12 -13.38
CA ASP A 63 7.92 -13.79 -13.13
C ASP A 63 7.79 -13.72 -11.60
N PRO A 64 7.28 -12.61 -11.04
CA PRO A 64 7.15 -12.51 -9.59
C PRO A 64 6.56 -13.84 -9.13
N PRO A 65 7.12 -14.49 -8.07
CA PRO A 65 6.79 -15.87 -7.73
C PRO A 65 5.29 -16.08 -7.46
N PHE A 66 4.55 -14.97 -7.37
CA PHE A 66 3.11 -14.90 -7.43
C PHE A 66 2.66 -14.32 -8.77
N LYS A 67 2.21 -15.20 -9.68
CA LYS A 67 1.14 -14.81 -10.61
C LYS A 67 -0.09 -14.54 -9.75
N GLY A 68 -0.25 -13.29 -9.33
CA GLY A 68 -1.46 -12.86 -8.64
C GLY A 68 -2.66 -13.11 -9.53
N ASP A 69 -3.74 -13.63 -8.98
CA ASP A 69 -4.97 -13.82 -9.76
C ASP A 69 -5.45 -12.42 -10.16
N THR A 70 -5.62 -12.17 -11.47
CA THR A 70 -6.14 -10.89 -11.95
C THR A 70 -7.54 -10.69 -11.38
N PRO A 71 -7.80 -9.61 -10.62
CA PRO A 71 -9.11 -9.36 -10.06
C PRO A 71 -10.11 -9.10 -11.18
N LYS A 72 -11.31 -9.67 -11.04
CA LYS A 72 -12.42 -9.35 -11.95
C LYS A 72 -12.98 -8.00 -11.56
N TYR A 73 -13.24 -7.13 -12.53
CA TYR A 73 -13.84 -5.83 -12.26
C TYR A 73 -14.93 -5.48 -13.27
N GLU A 74 -15.83 -4.60 -12.86
CA GLU A 74 -16.93 -4.08 -13.66
C GLU A 74 -17.13 -2.59 -13.37
N ILE A 75 -17.46 -1.81 -14.40
CA ILE A 75 -17.79 -0.38 -14.27
C ILE A 75 -19.27 -0.22 -14.55
N LEU A 76 -20.03 0.20 -13.54
CA LEU A 76 -21.45 0.45 -13.62
C LEU A 76 -21.72 1.94 -13.81
N LYS A 77 -22.58 2.28 -14.77
CA LYS A 77 -23.09 3.65 -14.96
C LYS A 77 -24.40 3.77 -14.21
N VAL A 78 -24.42 4.60 -13.16
CA VAL A 78 -25.65 4.90 -12.41
C VAL A 78 -26.25 6.16 -13.00
N LYS A 79 -27.48 6.05 -13.47
CA LYS A 79 -28.26 7.19 -13.98
C LYS A 79 -29.08 7.81 -12.87
N ASP A 80 -29.39 9.08 -13.01
CA ASP A 80 -30.37 9.75 -12.18
C ASP A 80 -31.78 9.32 -12.62
N ASP A 81 -32.60 8.84 -11.69
CA ASP A 81 -33.95 8.35 -11.99
C ASP A 81 -34.88 9.45 -12.53
N VAL A 82 -34.55 10.72 -12.25
CA VAL A 82 -35.36 11.88 -12.65
C VAL A 82 -34.89 12.45 -14.00
N SER A 83 -33.59 12.55 -14.21
CA SER A 83 -33.00 13.19 -15.40
C SER A 83 -32.62 12.20 -16.51
N GLY A 84 -32.41 10.91 -16.18
CA GLY A 84 -31.92 9.91 -17.12
C GLY A 84 -30.43 10.07 -17.50
N GLU A 85 -29.78 11.15 -17.06
CA GLU A 85 -28.35 11.39 -17.23
C GLU A 85 -27.51 10.56 -16.26
N VAL A 86 -26.26 10.29 -16.64
CA VAL A 86 -25.34 9.51 -15.80
C VAL A 86 -24.87 10.36 -14.62
N ARG A 87 -25.34 10.01 -13.42
CA ARG A 87 -24.99 10.69 -12.17
C ARG A 87 -23.62 10.28 -11.65
N CYS A 88 -23.29 8.99 -11.69
CA CYS A 88 -21.97 8.52 -11.26
C CYS A 88 -21.54 7.21 -11.95
N LEU A 89 -20.23 6.95 -11.91
CA LEU A 89 -19.66 5.65 -12.25
C LEU A 89 -19.20 4.95 -10.99
N ILE A 90 -19.56 3.68 -10.86
CA ILE A 90 -19.13 2.82 -9.76
C ILE A 90 -18.22 1.73 -10.33
N ALA A 91 -17.00 1.63 -9.82
CA ALA A 91 -16.11 0.52 -10.12
C ALA A 91 -16.27 -0.57 -9.05
N ARG A 92 -16.71 -1.76 -9.44
CA ARG A 92 -16.78 -2.95 -8.59
C ARG A 92 -15.60 -3.84 -8.90
N ILE A 93 -14.73 -4.08 -7.92
CA ILE A 93 -13.52 -4.91 -8.08
C ILE A 93 -13.63 -6.10 -7.12
N ILE A 94 -13.55 -7.31 -7.65
CA ILE A 94 -13.58 -8.57 -6.91
C ILE A 94 -12.14 -9.02 -6.67
N MET A 95 -11.74 -9.06 -5.40
CA MET A 95 -10.40 -9.46 -4.99
C MET A 95 -10.43 -10.88 -4.40
N PRO A 96 -10.08 -11.93 -5.17
CA PRO A 96 -10.32 -13.33 -4.80
C PRO A 96 -9.52 -13.81 -3.58
N LYS A 97 -8.40 -13.15 -3.25
CA LYS A 97 -7.51 -13.53 -2.14
C LYS A 97 -7.53 -12.55 -0.97
N LEU A 98 -8.47 -11.60 -0.96
CA LEU A 98 -8.58 -10.61 0.10
C LEU A 98 -9.62 -11.04 1.14
N ASN A 99 -9.15 -11.53 2.28
CA ASN A 99 -10.01 -12.03 3.36
C ASN A 99 -10.55 -10.92 4.28
N GLN A 100 -9.94 -9.72 4.26
CA GLN A 100 -10.29 -8.60 5.14
C GLN A 100 -10.08 -7.25 4.42
N SER A 101 -11.05 -6.34 4.54
CA SER A 101 -11.02 -5.00 3.94
C SER A 101 -10.00 -4.06 4.59
N ASN A 102 -9.56 -4.35 5.83
CA ASN A 102 -8.66 -3.49 6.61
C ASN A 102 -7.22 -3.41 6.05
N CYS A 103 -6.88 -4.24 5.06
CA CYS A 103 -5.58 -4.21 4.38
C CYS A 103 -5.57 -3.28 3.15
N LEU A 104 -6.71 -2.67 2.81
CA LEU A 104 -6.80 -1.76 1.68
C LEU A 104 -6.35 -0.36 2.10
N ILE A 105 -5.40 0.21 1.35
CA ILE A 105 -5.01 1.60 1.49
C ILE A 105 -6.03 2.45 0.74
N PRO A 106 -6.74 3.39 1.39
CA PRO A 106 -7.63 4.31 0.70
C PRO A 106 -6.81 5.12 -0.31
N HIS A 107 -7.24 5.13 -1.57
CA HIS A 107 -6.64 5.98 -2.59
C HIS A 107 -7.51 7.23 -2.73
N ASP A 108 -6.97 8.40 -2.41
CA ASP A 108 -7.65 9.67 -2.64
C ASP A 108 -7.71 9.95 -4.15
N PHE A 109 -8.90 9.80 -4.74
CA PHE A 109 -9.18 10.23 -6.11
C PHE A 109 -9.79 11.65 -6.08
N SER A 110 -8.98 12.65 -5.70
CA SER A 110 -9.46 14.01 -5.40
C SER A 110 -9.86 14.87 -6.60
N MET A 111 -10.02 14.32 -7.81
CA MET A 111 -10.46 15.12 -8.98
C MET A 111 -11.49 14.44 -9.89
N ILE A 112 -12.15 13.37 -9.45
CA ILE A 112 -13.28 12.79 -10.20
C ILE A 112 -14.32 12.32 -9.19
N PRO A 113 -15.61 12.71 -9.31
CA PRO A 113 -16.66 12.18 -8.44
C PRO A 113 -16.93 10.72 -8.82
N ARG A 114 -16.11 9.79 -8.33
CA ARG A 114 -16.24 8.35 -8.55
C ARG A 114 -16.09 7.64 -7.21
N LEU A 115 -17.23 7.26 -6.65
CA LEU A 115 -17.32 6.48 -5.43
C LEU A 115 -16.92 5.04 -5.75
N ILE A 116 -15.76 4.60 -5.24
CA ILE A 116 -15.39 3.19 -5.25
C ILE A 116 -15.97 2.57 -3.98
N SER A 117 -16.97 1.71 -4.13
CA SER A 117 -17.50 0.91 -3.02
C SER A 117 -16.88 -0.48 -3.10
N VAL A 118 -16.02 -0.81 -2.14
CA VAL A 118 -15.40 -2.14 -2.04
C VAL A 118 -16.17 -2.96 -1.02
N TYR A 119 -16.78 -4.07 -1.44
CA TYR A 119 -17.48 -5.00 -0.55
C TYR A 119 -16.64 -6.27 -0.36
N PRO A 120 -16.44 -6.75 0.88
CA PRO A 120 -15.84 -8.06 1.12
C PRO A 120 -16.78 -9.17 0.64
N SER A 121 -16.20 -10.25 0.10
CA SER A 121 -16.91 -11.36 -0.56
C SER A 121 -17.77 -12.24 0.36
N ASN A 122 -17.96 -11.87 1.64
CA ASN A 122 -18.65 -12.68 2.63
C ASN A 122 -19.91 -11.98 3.13
N TYR A 123 -20.92 -11.89 2.27
CA TYR A 123 -22.30 -11.75 2.69
C TYR A 123 -23.12 -12.73 1.84
N HIS A 124 -23.49 -13.84 2.46
CA HIS A 124 -24.47 -14.78 1.94
C HIS A 124 -25.53 -15.03 3.02
#